data_AF-A0A377Q290-F1
#
_entry.id   AF-A0A377Q290-F1
#
_cell.length_a   1.000
_cell.length_b   1.000
_cell.length_c   1.000
_cell.angle_alpha   90.00
_cell.angle_beta   90.00
_cell.angle_gamma   90.00
#
_symmetry.space_group_name_H-M   'P 1'
#
loop_
_entity.id
_entity.type
_entity.pdbx_description
1 polymer ?
#
loop_
_entity_poly.entity_id
_entity_poly.type
_entity_poly.pdbx_seq_one_letter_code
_entity_poly.pdbx_strand_id
1 'polypeptide(L)'
;MKFKYYLGALFVFIVLLGLYVYSLSGFSYTYHIPFTLQTITLPIAIWFIIPVIMFFVIVIFLEVGGAYRMWYKRTKYKNDYKLLLTQIENQLLCKEVPYKEPSMNRYKKLSILLSNLTFDIKEGTPIKSGEVRLDEIIETLGNLKRGEYVNLKKFNPGEKCPFLKLNILNEIHNDKKFAAEVLKKQNYDEEYKQEAFKKLLEAGDLKDIKRFVGEIKFNKDLANKVLGMCYAQKMDFSDEEVAKLCAEVGYNKEDYLALAQKTKECYEPSSWVRLFEFLANKDENAELAYFYVLLELEMIDEAKERLNSHPQNELLKIRAYLDLKNLGKNYPLELFLLDK
;
A
#
# COMPACT_ATOMS: atom_id res chain seq x y z
N MET A 1 -7.14 54.69 3.59
CA MET A 1 -7.12 54.96 5.05
C MET A 1 -7.68 53.75 5.79
N LYS A 2 -7.14 53.36 6.97
CA LYS A 2 -7.78 52.30 7.77
C LYS A 2 -9.19 52.77 8.15
N PHE A 3 -10.20 51.90 8.08
CA PHE A 3 -11.62 52.19 8.37
C PHE A 3 -11.84 53.01 9.67
N LYS A 4 -10.98 52.78 10.67
CA LYS A 4 -10.97 53.51 11.95
C LYS A 4 -10.72 55.02 11.81
N TYR A 5 -9.89 55.45 10.86
CA TYR A 5 -9.61 56.88 10.63
C TYR A 5 -10.73 57.56 9.83
N TYR A 6 -11.44 56.80 8.99
CA TYR A 6 -12.58 57.30 8.21
C TYR A 6 -13.76 57.69 9.11
N LEU A 7 -14.05 56.87 10.13
CA LEU A 7 -15.10 57.18 11.12
C LEU A 7 -14.79 58.45 11.93
N GLY A 8 -13.53 58.64 12.33
CA GLY A 8 -13.10 59.83 13.08
C GLY A 8 -13.14 61.10 12.23
N ALA A 9 -12.62 61.05 11.00
CA ALA A 9 -12.64 62.18 10.08
C ALA A 9 -14.08 62.60 9.72
N LEU A 10 -14.99 61.64 9.61
CA LEU A 10 -16.41 61.91 9.39
C LEU A 10 -17.05 62.66 10.56
N PHE A 11 -16.86 62.17 11.78
CA PHE A 11 -17.46 62.82 12.94
C PHE A 11 -17.03 64.29 13.03
N VAL A 12 -15.75 64.55 12.79
CA VAL A 12 -15.20 65.91 12.68
C VAL A 12 -15.84 66.68 11.53
N PHE A 13 -15.99 66.08 10.35
CA PHE A 13 -16.63 66.72 9.20
C PHE A 13 -18.09 67.13 9.48
N ILE A 14 -18.90 66.24 10.08
CA ILE A 14 -20.30 66.53 10.43
C ILE A 14 -20.40 67.68 11.43
N VAL A 15 -19.55 67.68 12.47
CA VAL A 15 -19.53 68.74 13.48
C VAL A 15 -19.11 70.07 12.87
N LEU A 16 -18.04 70.09 12.06
CA LEU A 16 -17.56 71.32 11.40
C LEU A 16 -18.60 71.86 10.40
N LEU A 17 -19.22 71.00 9.59
CA LEU A 17 -20.25 71.39 8.64
C LEU A 17 -21.50 71.93 9.36
N GLY A 18 -21.91 71.30 10.46
CA GLY A 18 -23.02 71.78 11.28
C GLY A 18 -22.77 73.14 11.91
N LEU A 19 -21.60 73.34 12.53
CA LEU A 19 -21.19 74.62 13.11
C LEU A 19 -21.11 75.72 12.05
N TYR A 20 -20.55 75.39 10.88
CA TYR A 20 -20.44 76.31 9.75
C TYR A 20 -21.82 76.78 9.27
N VAL A 21 -22.73 75.86 8.96
CA VAL A 21 -24.08 76.21 8.49
C VAL A 21 -24.86 76.98 9.56
N TYR A 22 -24.72 76.59 10.83
CA TYR A 22 -25.38 77.28 11.95
C TYR A 22 -24.91 78.75 12.06
N SER A 23 -23.59 78.99 11.92
CA SER A 23 -23.00 80.33 11.99
C SER A 23 -23.47 81.27 10.88
N LEU A 24 -23.80 80.73 9.70
CA LEU A 24 -24.20 81.52 8.53
C LEU A 24 -25.68 81.89 8.53
N SER A 25 -26.55 80.93 8.86
CA SER A 25 -27.98 81.14 8.70
C SER A 25 -28.68 81.54 9.99
N GLY A 26 -28.31 81.02 11.18
CA GLY A 26 -28.98 81.32 12.47
C GLY A 26 -30.50 81.06 12.57
N PHE A 27 -31.18 80.83 11.45
CA PHE A 27 -32.62 80.70 11.32
C PHE A 27 -33.07 79.24 11.49
N SER A 28 -34.32 79.09 11.94
CA SER A 28 -35.04 77.82 12.03
C SER A 28 -36.00 77.66 10.85
N TYR A 29 -36.08 76.45 10.32
CA TYR A 29 -37.06 76.08 9.30
C TYR A 29 -38.14 75.18 9.92
N THR A 30 -39.41 75.58 9.71
CA THR A 30 -40.58 74.80 10.11
C THR A 30 -41.02 73.93 8.94
N TYR A 31 -40.81 72.63 9.06
CA TYR A 31 -41.32 71.66 8.09
C TYR A 31 -42.72 71.18 8.50
N HIS A 32 -43.67 71.27 7.57
CA HIS A 32 -45.01 70.72 7.72
C HIS A 32 -45.01 69.30 7.19
N ILE A 33 -45.24 68.31 8.06
CA ILE A 33 -45.27 66.92 7.66
C ILE A 33 -46.53 66.69 6.81
N PRO A 34 -46.40 66.20 5.56
CA PRO A 34 -47.55 65.90 4.71
C PRO A 34 -48.53 64.96 5.42
N PHE A 35 -49.83 65.25 5.31
CA PHE A 35 -50.92 64.41 5.86
C PHE A 35 -51.01 64.34 7.39
N THR A 36 -50.37 65.25 8.13
CA THR A 36 -50.53 65.39 9.60
C THR A 36 -50.63 66.86 10.02
N LEU A 37 -51.18 67.13 11.22
CA LEU A 37 -51.20 68.47 11.84
C LEU A 37 -49.90 68.82 12.59
N GLN A 38 -48.90 67.94 12.53
CA GLN A 38 -47.65 68.10 13.28
C GLN A 38 -46.64 68.92 12.47
N THR A 39 -45.95 69.84 13.15
CA THR A 39 -44.89 70.66 12.58
C THR A 39 -43.59 70.41 13.31
N ILE A 40 -42.49 70.33 12.55
CA ILE A 40 -41.15 70.15 13.10
C ILE A 40 -40.35 71.41 12.81
N THR A 41 -40.01 72.15 13.86
CA THR A 41 -39.16 73.34 13.80
C THR A 41 -37.73 72.95 14.17
N LEU A 42 -36.84 72.97 13.18
CA LEU A 42 -35.41 72.65 13.39
C LEU A 42 -34.52 73.73 12.77
N PRO A 43 -33.36 74.03 13.37
CA PRO A 43 -32.32 74.85 12.74
C PRO A 43 -32.00 74.35 11.34
N ILE A 44 -31.78 75.28 10.40
CA ILE A 44 -31.41 74.96 9.02
C ILE A 44 -30.17 74.04 8.97
N ALA A 45 -29.21 74.23 9.89
CA ALA A 45 -28.03 73.36 10.01
C ALA A 45 -28.37 71.87 10.15
N ILE A 46 -29.44 71.51 10.87
CA ILE A 46 -29.85 70.11 11.06
C ILE A 46 -30.38 69.52 9.75
N TRP A 47 -31.15 70.30 8.99
CA TRP A 47 -31.66 69.89 7.69
C TRP A 47 -30.56 69.58 6.67
N PHE A 48 -29.40 70.26 6.75
CA PHE A 48 -28.22 69.96 5.93
C PHE A 48 -27.41 68.76 6.43
N ILE A 49 -27.35 68.53 7.74
CA ILE A 49 -26.61 67.39 8.32
C ILE A 49 -27.32 66.06 8.03
N ILE A 50 -28.65 66.02 8.04
CA ILE A 50 -29.42 64.78 7.88
C ILE A 50 -29.08 64.03 6.56
N PRO A 51 -29.10 64.65 5.37
CA PRO A 51 -28.69 63.99 4.12
C PRO A 51 -27.25 63.49 4.15
N VAL A 52 -26.33 64.21 4.79
CA VAL A 52 -24.91 63.84 4.92
C VAL A 52 -24.77 62.57 5.78
N ILE A 53 -25.50 62.51 6.90
CA ILE A 53 -25.54 61.30 7.75
C ILE A 53 -26.13 60.12 6.97
N MET A 54 -27.24 60.33 6.26
CA MET A 54 -27.87 59.27 5.46
C MET A 54 -26.92 58.72 4.39
N PHE A 55 -26.26 59.60 3.64
CA PHE A 55 -25.25 59.21 2.65
C PHE A 55 -24.15 58.35 3.29
N PHE A 56 -23.68 58.74 4.47
CA PHE A 56 -22.64 57.99 5.16
C PHE A 56 -23.08 56.60 5.64
N VAL A 57 -24.30 56.47 6.15
CA VAL A 57 -24.87 55.17 6.53
C VAL A 57 -24.87 54.23 5.32
N ILE A 58 -25.23 54.73 4.13
CA ILE A 58 -25.18 53.97 2.89
C ILE A 58 -23.75 53.53 2.57
N VAL A 59 -22.76 54.44 2.68
CA VAL A 59 -21.35 54.11 2.42
C VAL A 59 -20.84 53.04 3.40
N ILE A 60 -21.15 53.13 4.70
CA ILE A 60 -20.80 52.09 5.66
C ILE A 60 -21.38 50.74 5.24
N PHE A 61 -22.67 50.71 4.88
CA PHE A 61 -23.33 49.47 4.51
C PHE A 61 -22.69 48.82 3.29
N LEU A 62 -22.30 49.61 2.29
CA LEU A 62 -21.57 49.13 1.10
C LEU A 62 -20.18 48.59 1.46
N GLU A 63 -19.42 49.28 2.29
CA GLU A 63 -18.08 48.86 2.73
C GLU A 63 -18.14 47.56 3.57
N VAL A 64 -19.07 47.49 4.53
CA VAL A 64 -19.30 46.28 5.34
C VAL A 64 -19.76 45.12 4.45
N GLY A 65 -20.65 45.37 3.49
CA GLY A 65 -21.08 44.37 2.51
C GLY A 65 -19.93 43.88 1.64
N GLY A 66 -19.03 44.77 1.22
CA GLY A 66 -17.81 44.42 0.49
C GLY A 66 -16.84 43.57 1.31
N ALA A 67 -16.58 43.98 2.55
CA ALA A 67 -15.74 43.25 3.49
C ALA A 67 -16.31 41.86 3.80
N TYR A 68 -17.62 41.76 4.04
CA TYR A 68 -18.31 40.49 4.26
C TYR A 68 -18.22 39.58 3.03
N ARG A 69 -18.46 40.10 1.83
CA ARG A 69 -18.32 39.34 0.58
C ARG A 69 -16.89 38.81 0.40
N MET A 70 -15.88 39.62 0.70
CA MET A 70 -14.48 39.22 0.60
C MET A 70 -14.12 38.15 1.64
N TRP A 71 -14.57 38.32 2.89
CA TRP A 71 -14.40 37.32 3.94
C TRP A 71 -15.07 35.99 3.57
N TYR A 72 -16.33 36.03 3.13
CA TYR A 72 -17.07 34.85 2.71
C TYR A 72 -16.37 34.12 1.55
N LYS A 73 -15.88 34.87 0.55
CA LYS A 73 -15.12 34.30 -0.57
C LYS A 73 -13.82 33.64 -0.08
N ARG A 74 -13.07 34.30 0.80
CA ARG A 74 -11.81 33.76 1.38
C ARG A 74 -12.05 32.50 2.20
N THR A 75 -13.13 32.47 2.98
CA THR A 75 -13.54 31.28 3.74
C THR A 75 -13.88 30.13 2.81
N LYS A 76 -14.63 30.38 1.73
CA LYS A 76 -14.88 29.37 0.68
C LYS A 76 -13.60 28.83 0.07
N TYR A 77 -12.65 29.70 -0.32
CA TYR A 77 -11.35 29.27 -0.86
C TYR A 77 -10.62 28.34 0.11
N LYS A 78 -10.54 28.74 1.39
CA LYS A 78 -9.86 27.95 2.43
C LYS A 78 -10.53 26.59 2.65
N ASN A 79 -11.86 26.56 2.66
CA ASN A 79 -12.62 25.33 2.86
C ASN A 79 -12.49 24.39 1.67
N ASP A 80 -12.62 24.90 0.44
CA ASP A 80 -12.47 24.09 -0.78
C ASP A 80 -11.03 23.56 -0.92
N TYR A 81 -10.03 24.37 -0.59
CA TYR A 81 -8.63 23.91 -0.56
C TYR A 81 -8.45 22.74 0.42
N LYS A 82 -8.99 22.86 1.64
CA LYS A 82 -8.97 21.77 2.63
C LYS A 82 -9.70 20.52 2.13
N LEU A 83 -10.83 20.66 1.43
CA LEU A 83 -11.55 19.54 0.85
C LEU A 83 -10.69 18.77 -0.15
N LEU A 84 -9.92 19.48 -0.99
CA LEU A 84 -8.98 18.84 -1.92
C LEU A 84 -7.86 18.10 -1.20
N LEU A 85 -7.28 18.69 -0.14
CA LEU A 85 -6.25 18.01 0.65
C LEU A 85 -6.80 16.74 1.30
N THR A 86 -8.02 16.80 1.85
CA THR A 86 -8.69 15.62 2.41
C THR A 86 -9.01 14.58 1.35
N GLN A 87 -9.36 14.97 0.12
CA GLN A 87 -9.55 14.03 -0.98
C GLN A 87 -8.25 13.29 -1.31
N ILE A 88 -7.13 14.01 -1.43
CA ILE A 88 -5.81 13.40 -1.69
C ILE A 88 -5.42 12.47 -0.53
N GLU A 89 -5.59 12.91 0.72
CA GLU A 89 -5.35 12.07 1.90
C GLU A 89 -6.17 10.78 1.85
N ASN A 90 -7.46 10.88 1.56
CA ASN A 90 -8.34 9.72 1.49
C ASN A 90 -7.94 8.76 0.37
N GLN A 91 -7.54 9.27 -0.79
CA GLN A 91 -7.08 8.44 -1.91
C GLN A 91 -5.77 7.72 -1.58
N LEU A 92 -4.79 8.42 -0.99
CA LEU A 92 -3.53 7.82 -0.55
C LEU A 92 -3.73 6.73 0.51
N LEU A 93 -4.72 6.91 1.39
CA LEU A 93 -5.05 5.97 2.46
C LEU A 93 -6.14 4.95 2.07
N CYS A 94 -6.51 4.89 0.80
CA CYS A 94 -7.56 4.01 0.27
C CYS A 94 -8.91 4.08 1.01
N LYS A 95 -9.29 5.26 1.51
CA LYS A 95 -10.53 5.44 2.27
C LYS A 95 -11.72 5.61 1.33
N GLU A 96 -12.73 4.77 1.51
CA GLU A 96 -14.03 4.90 0.84
C GLU A 96 -14.88 5.95 1.59
N VAL A 97 -14.72 7.22 1.22
CA VAL A 97 -15.49 8.34 1.79
C VAL A 97 -16.40 8.92 0.71
N PRO A 98 -17.66 9.28 1.02
CA PRO A 98 -18.53 9.93 0.05
C PRO A 98 -17.88 11.22 -0.48
N TYR A 99 -17.96 11.39 -1.79
CA TYR A 99 -17.43 12.56 -2.48
C TYR A 99 -18.08 13.84 -1.94
N LYS A 100 -17.24 14.79 -1.52
CA LYS A 100 -17.68 16.12 -1.09
C LYS A 100 -17.32 17.14 -2.15
N GLU A 101 -18.35 17.70 -2.78
CA GLU A 101 -18.16 18.64 -3.87
C GLU A 101 -17.67 20.01 -3.37
N PRO A 102 -16.56 20.54 -3.92
CA PRO A 102 -16.13 21.91 -3.63
C PRO A 102 -17.13 22.94 -4.13
N SER A 103 -17.30 24.03 -3.39
CA SER A 103 -18.26 25.08 -3.72
C SER A 103 -17.88 25.89 -4.96
N MET A 104 -16.58 26.10 -5.22
CA MET A 104 -16.11 26.86 -6.37
C MET A 104 -15.90 25.97 -7.59
N ASN A 105 -16.38 26.44 -8.74
CA ASN A 105 -16.31 25.72 -10.00
C ASN A 105 -14.89 25.25 -10.40
N ARG A 106 -13.84 26.06 -10.11
CA ARG A 106 -12.45 25.67 -10.40
C ARG A 106 -11.98 24.48 -9.56
N TYR A 107 -12.27 24.50 -8.26
CA TYR A 107 -11.92 23.37 -7.38
C TYR A 107 -12.81 22.17 -7.64
N LYS A 108 -14.08 22.37 -8.00
CA LYS A 108 -14.97 21.29 -8.43
C LYS A 108 -14.39 20.53 -9.62
N LYS A 109 -13.97 21.24 -10.68
CA LYS A 109 -13.33 20.62 -11.85
C LYS A 109 -12.07 19.85 -11.47
N LEU A 110 -11.23 20.43 -10.62
CA LEU A 110 -10.00 19.77 -10.14
C LEU A 110 -10.33 18.53 -9.30
N SER A 111 -11.32 18.59 -8.42
CA SER A 111 -11.77 17.48 -7.57
C SER A 111 -12.29 16.30 -8.39
N ILE A 112 -13.06 16.56 -9.45
CA ILE A 112 -13.53 15.54 -10.40
C ILE A 112 -12.34 14.93 -11.17
N LEU A 113 -11.37 15.74 -11.57
CA LEU A 113 -10.17 15.22 -12.23
C LEU A 113 -9.37 14.32 -11.27
N LEU A 114 -9.18 14.76 -10.02
CA LEU A 114 -8.51 14.00 -8.98
C LEU A 114 -9.22 12.68 -8.67
N SER A 115 -10.56 12.63 -8.69
CA SER A 115 -11.29 11.39 -8.43
C SER A 115 -11.08 10.33 -9.51
N ASN A 116 -10.70 10.74 -10.72
CA ASN A 116 -10.40 9.83 -11.83
C ASN A 116 -8.93 9.40 -11.88
N LEU A 117 -8.08 9.92 -10.98
CA LEU A 117 -6.67 9.59 -10.89
C LEU A 117 -6.39 8.68 -9.70
N THR A 118 -5.41 7.80 -9.86
CA THR A 118 -4.81 7.04 -8.78
C THR A 118 -3.48 7.68 -8.38
N PHE A 119 -3.28 7.85 -7.08
CA PHE A 119 -2.04 8.40 -6.54
C PHE A 119 -1.12 7.29 -6.11
N ASP A 120 0.14 7.42 -6.49
CA ASP A 120 1.21 6.58 -5.96
C ASP A 120 2.42 7.41 -5.57
N ILE A 121 3.23 6.87 -4.68
CA ILE A 121 4.39 7.55 -4.11
C ILE A 121 5.60 7.26 -4.99
N LYS A 122 6.22 8.36 -5.42
CA LYS A 122 7.46 8.33 -6.20
C LYS A 122 8.60 7.73 -5.40
N GLU A 123 9.49 7.04 -6.10
CA GLU A 123 10.74 6.56 -5.54
C GLU A 123 11.69 7.72 -5.21
N GLY A 124 12.43 7.59 -4.12
CA GLY A 124 13.37 8.61 -3.62
C GLY A 124 12.84 9.42 -2.42
N THR A 125 13.56 10.50 -2.09
CA THR A 125 13.20 11.39 -0.98
C THR A 125 12.07 12.33 -1.38
N PRO A 126 10.95 12.36 -0.64
CA PRO A 126 9.83 13.23 -0.97
C PRO A 126 10.19 14.70 -0.76
N ILE A 127 9.80 15.55 -1.72
CA ILE A 127 9.90 17.00 -1.59
C ILE A 127 8.73 17.46 -0.71
N LYS A 128 9.02 18.17 0.38
CA LYS A 128 8.00 18.66 1.32
C LYS A 128 7.12 19.72 0.66
N SER A 129 5.81 19.49 0.70
CA SER A 129 4.80 20.42 0.16
C SER A 129 4.50 21.59 1.10
N GLY A 130 4.81 21.43 2.40
CA GLY A 130 4.43 22.36 3.46
C GLY A 130 3.10 21.99 4.14
N GLU A 131 2.35 21.03 3.59
CA GLU A 131 1.20 20.42 4.24
C GLU A 131 1.66 19.25 5.12
N VAL A 132 2.01 19.58 6.38
CA VAL A 132 2.65 18.67 7.36
C VAL A 132 2.02 17.28 7.41
N ARG A 133 0.69 17.19 7.41
CA ARG A 133 -0.03 15.91 7.52
C ARG A 133 0.14 15.04 6.25
N LEU A 134 0.10 15.64 5.06
CA LEU A 134 0.31 14.92 3.82
C LEU A 134 1.77 14.52 3.64
N ASP A 135 2.69 15.41 4.01
CA ASP A 135 4.13 15.13 3.98
C ASP A 135 4.46 13.92 4.89
N GLU A 136 3.89 13.85 6.10
CA GLU A 136 4.02 12.70 7.01
C GLU A 136 3.47 11.40 6.40
N ILE A 137 2.32 11.46 5.73
CA ILE A 137 1.71 10.28 5.08
C ILE A 137 2.60 9.78 3.93
N ILE A 138 3.07 10.69 3.09
CA ILE A 138 3.94 10.38 1.94
C ILE A 138 5.26 9.77 2.44
N GLU A 139 5.85 10.32 3.50
CA GLU A 139 7.07 9.77 4.11
C GLU A 139 6.83 8.38 4.69
N THR A 140 5.75 8.19 5.45
CA THR A 140 5.39 6.91 6.08
C THR A 140 5.18 5.82 5.03
N LEU A 141 4.39 6.12 4.00
CA LEU A 141 4.12 5.17 2.93
C LEU A 141 5.35 4.98 2.01
N GLY A 142 6.26 5.96 1.94
CA GLY A 142 7.56 5.82 1.28
C GLY A 142 8.50 4.86 2.03
N ASN A 143 8.58 4.96 3.37
CA ASN A 143 9.30 4.01 4.22
C ASN A 143 8.72 2.60 4.06
N LEU A 144 7.39 2.48 4.04
CA LEU A 144 6.70 1.23 3.81
C LEU A 144 7.11 0.58 2.49
N LYS A 145 7.17 1.35 1.39
CA LYS A 145 7.63 0.83 0.09
C LYS A 145 9.09 0.40 0.08
N ARG A 146 9.93 0.94 0.96
CA ARG A 146 11.33 0.53 1.14
C ARG A 146 11.50 -0.75 1.96
N GLY A 147 10.41 -1.37 2.41
CA GLY A 147 10.44 -2.59 3.21
C GLY A 147 10.50 -2.34 4.71
N GLU A 148 10.34 -1.09 5.17
CA GLU A 148 10.29 -0.78 6.60
C GLU A 148 8.90 -1.06 7.17
N TYR A 149 8.85 -1.54 8.41
CA TYR A 149 7.61 -1.57 9.19
C TYR A 149 7.27 -0.18 9.69
N VAL A 150 6.02 0.26 9.53
CA VAL A 150 5.57 1.57 9.95
C VAL A 150 4.22 1.51 10.68
N ASN A 151 3.98 2.49 11.56
CA ASN A 151 2.70 2.58 12.26
C ASN A 151 1.61 3.23 11.37
N LEU A 152 1.06 2.44 10.44
CA LEU A 152 -0.04 2.89 9.58
C LEU A 152 -1.34 3.19 10.34
N LYS A 153 -1.55 2.57 11.52
CA LYS A 153 -2.78 2.74 12.30
C LYS A 153 -3.03 4.20 12.70
N LYS A 154 -1.96 4.99 12.89
CA LYS A 154 -2.03 6.44 13.16
C LYS A 154 -2.90 7.20 12.15
N PHE A 155 -2.90 6.77 10.88
CA PHE A 155 -3.59 7.46 9.79
C PHE A 155 -4.98 6.87 9.48
N ASN A 156 -5.35 5.78 10.16
CA ASN A 156 -6.62 5.06 9.98
C ASN A 156 -6.90 4.70 8.51
N PRO A 157 -6.01 3.95 7.81
CA PRO A 157 -6.21 3.59 6.41
C PRO A 157 -7.48 2.75 6.20
N GLY A 158 -8.00 2.71 4.97
CA GLY A 158 -9.13 1.85 4.61
C GLY A 158 -8.79 0.37 4.80
N GLU A 159 -9.77 -0.44 5.20
CA GLU A 159 -9.57 -1.86 5.54
C GLU A 159 -9.02 -2.68 4.37
N LYS A 160 -9.39 -2.32 3.14
CA LYS A 160 -8.97 -2.99 1.90
C LYS A 160 -7.69 -2.39 1.29
N CYS A 161 -7.01 -1.50 1.99
CA CYS A 161 -5.84 -0.81 1.44
C CYS A 161 -4.66 -1.81 1.32
N PRO A 162 -4.02 -1.95 0.14
CA PRO A 162 -2.92 -2.88 -0.07
C PRO A 162 -1.71 -2.60 0.84
N PHE A 163 -1.56 -1.35 1.28
CA PHE A 163 -0.51 -0.96 2.23
C PHE A 163 -0.62 -1.65 3.59
N LEU A 164 -1.82 -2.07 4.03
CA LEU A 164 -1.97 -2.84 5.26
C LEU A 164 -1.32 -4.22 5.13
N LYS A 165 -1.57 -4.91 4.02
CA LYS A 165 -0.94 -6.20 3.71
C LYS A 165 0.58 -6.06 3.61
N LEU A 166 1.05 -5.06 2.87
CA LEU A 166 2.48 -4.79 2.73
C LEU A 166 3.16 -4.52 4.08
N ASN A 167 2.50 -3.79 4.99
CA ASN A 167 3.08 -3.48 6.29
C ASN A 167 3.24 -4.72 7.17
N ILE A 168 2.27 -5.64 7.14
CA ILE A 168 2.37 -6.92 7.85
C ILE A 168 3.53 -7.75 7.28
N LEU A 169 3.68 -7.80 5.96
CA LEU A 169 4.79 -8.51 5.31
C LEU A 169 6.15 -7.90 5.70
N ASN A 170 6.27 -6.58 5.71
CA ASN A 170 7.48 -5.90 6.16
C ASN A 170 7.78 -6.18 7.65
N GLU A 171 6.76 -6.23 8.51
CA GLU A 171 6.92 -6.59 9.93
C GLU A 171 7.46 -8.02 10.07
N ILE A 172 6.89 -8.96 9.31
CA ILE A 172 7.35 -10.35 9.25
C ILE A 172 8.81 -10.43 8.79
N HIS A 173 9.19 -9.68 7.76
CA HIS A 173 10.55 -9.70 7.21
C HIS A 173 11.58 -9.05 8.13
N ASN A 174 11.18 -8.07 8.94
CA ASN A 174 12.08 -7.34 9.84
C ASN A 174 12.18 -7.95 11.25
N ASP A 175 11.09 -8.54 11.78
CA ASP A 175 11.03 -9.08 13.13
C ASP A 175 10.76 -10.59 13.18
N LYS A 176 11.79 -11.34 13.60
CA LYS A 176 11.72 -12.79 13.81
C LYS A 176 10.67 -13.18 14.86
N LYS A 177 10.54 -12.40 15.95
CA LYS A 177 9.57 -12.71 17.03
C LYS A 177 8.16 -12.59 16.51
N PHE A 178 7.89 -11.54 15.74
CA PHE A 178 6.60 -11.34 15.09
C PHE A 178 6.29 -12.46 14.10
N ALA A 179 7.25 -12.88 13.27
CA ALA A 179 7.09 -14.03 12.39
C ALA A 179 6.68 -15.31 13.17
N ALA A 180 7.32 -15.59 14.30
CA ALA A 180 6.95 -16.73 15.16
C ALA A 180 5.56 -16.58 15.82
N GLU A 181 5.09 -15.36 16.08
CA GLU A 181 3.72 -15.12 16.57
C GLU A 181 2.66 -15.32 15.48
N VAL A 182 2.95 -14.89 14.25
CA VAL A 182 2.04 -15.06 13.10
C VAL A 182 1.75 -16.54 12.87
N LEU A 183 2.75 -17.41 12.99
CA LEU A 183 2.58 -18.86 12.85
C LEU A 183 1.69 -19.47 13.94
N LYS A 184 1.77 -18.98 15.18
CA LYS A 184 0.95 -19.49 16.30
C LYS A 184 -0.52 -19.09 16.20
N LYS A 185 -0.83 -17.99 15.52
CA LYS A 185 -2.18 -17.41 15.46
C LYS A 185 -2.93 -17.97 14.24
N GLN A 186 -4.12 -18.51 14.48
CA GLN A 186 -4.95 -19.06 13.39
C GLN A 186 -5.59 -17.99 12.49
N ASN A 187 -5.65 -16.74 12.95
CA ASN A 187 -6.38 -15.65 12.27
C ASN A 187 -5.65 -15.06 11.06
N TYR A 188 -4.40 -15.46 10.80
CA TYR A 188 -3.67 -14.97 9.64
C TYR A 188 -3.87 -15.88 8.44
N ASP A 189 -4.00 -15.27 7.26
CA ASP A 189 -4.03 -15.98 5.98
C ASP A 189 -2.75 -16.81 5.77
N GLU A 190 -2.88 -17.90 5.02
CA GLU A 190 -1.77 -18.82 4.74
C GLU A 190 -0.57 -18.13 4.07
N GLU A 191 -0.80 -17.11 3.24
CA GLU A 191 0.26 -16.34 2.59
C GLU A 191 1.19 -15.65 3.62
N TYR A 192 0.63 -15.11 4.71
CA TYR A 192 1.44 -14.51 5.78
C TYR A 192 2.21 -15.58 6.56
N LYS A 193 1.59 -16.74 6.82
CA LYS A 193 2.27 -17.86 7.47
C LYS A 193 3.43 -18.38 6.64
N GLN A 194 3.24 -18.47 5.33
CA GLN A 194 4.28 -18.88 4.38
C GLN A 194 5.49 -17.94 4.41
N GLU A 195 5.28 -16.63 4.32
CA GLU A 195 6.37 -15.65 4.41
C GLU A 195 7.01 -15.60 5.82
N ALA A 196 6.22 -15.77 6.89
CA ALA A 196 6.75 -15.85 8.25
C ALA A 196 7.66 -17.06 8.45
N PHE A 197 7.26 -18.21 7.92
CA PHE A 197 8.05 -19.41 7.98
C PHE A 197 9.33 -19.31 7.14
N LYS A 198 9.26 -18.70 5.95
CA LYS A 198 10.44 -18.38 5.14
C LYS A 198 11.44 -17.53 5.90
N LYS A 199 10.98 -16.55 6.69
CA LYS A 199 11.88 -15.76 7.54
C LYS A 199 12.56 -16.60 8.62
N LEU A 200 11.83 -17.51 9.27
CA LEU A 200 12.41 -18.42 10.27
C LEU A 200 13.43 -19.37 9.66
N LEU A 201 13.16 -19.87 8.47
CA LEU A 201 14.09 -20.68 7.67
C LEU A 201 15.40 -19.93 7.41
N GLU A 202 15.32 -18.67 6.95
CA GLU A 202 16.50 -17.83 6.72
C GLU A 202 17.28 -17.53 8.00
N ALA A 203 16.60 -17.41 9.14
CA ALA A 203 17.23 -17.22 10.44
C ALA A 203 17.91 -18.49 11.00
N GLY A 204 17.63 -19.67 10.44
CA GLY A 204 18.27 -20.94 10.80
C GLY A 204 17.87 -21.52 12.16
N ASP A 205 16.70 -21.18 12.70
CA ASP A 205 16.27 -21.68 14.02
C ASP A 205 15.56 -23.04 13.93
N LEU A 206 16.34 -24.10 14.02
CA LEU A 206 15.88 -25.48 13.81
C LEU A 206 14.77 -25.91 14.77
N LYS A 207 14.73 -25.36 15.99
CA LYS A 207 13.70 -25.70 16.99
C LYS A 207 12.33 -25.14 16.61
N ASP A 208 12.31 -23.88 16.17
CA ASP A 208 11.08 -23.22 15.74
C ASP A 208 10.59 -23.84 14.42
N ILE A 209 11.50 -24.14 13.49
CA ILE A 209 11.12 -24.74 12.22
C ILE A 209 10.48 -26.12 12.44
N LYS A 210 11.11 -27.05 13.19
CA LYS A 210 10.50 -28.38 13.48
C LYS A 210 9.14 -28.28 14.16
N ARG A 211 8.93 -27.25 14.98
CA ARG A 211 7.65 -27.02 15.67
C ARG A 211 6.53 -26.61 14.72
N PHE A 212 6.81 -25.73 13.76
CA PHE A 212 5.78 -25.14 12.90
C PHE A 212 5.61 -25.82 11.54
N VAL A 213 6.54 -26.70 11.13
CA VAL A 213 6.44 -27.46 9.85
C VAL A 213 5.09 -28.17 9.71
N GLY A 214 4.55 -28.77 10.77
CA GLY A 214 3.26 -29.49 10.70
C GLY A 214 2.01 -28.60 10.70
N GLU A 215 2.13 -27.29 10.92
CA GLU A 215 1.00 -26.37 11.08
C GLU A 215 0.75 -25.49 9.84
N ILE A 216 1.60 -25.59 8.82
CA ILE A 216 1.61 -24.68 7.67
C ILE A 216 1.31 -25.45 6.39
N LYS A 217 0.47 -24.86 5.51
CA LYS A 217 0.30 -25.38 4.16
C LYS A 217 1.46 -24.97 3.27
N PHE A 218 2.20 -25.96 2.77
CA PHE A 218 3.34 -25.72 1.91
C PHE A 218 2.91 -25.35 0.48
N ASN A 219 3.68 -24.44 -0.11
CA ASN A 219 3.73 -24.25 -1.56
C ASN A 219 5.06 -24.84 -2.10
N LYS A 220 5.18 -24.97 -3.43
CA LYS A 220 6.36 -25.61 -4.06
C LYS A 220 7.66 -24.91 -3.69
N ASP A 221 7.64 -23.58 -3.63
CA ASP A 221 8.82 -22.78 -3.30
C ASP A 221 9.30 -22.98 -1.87
N LEU A 222 8.38 -23.00 -0.90
CA LEU A 222 8.70 -23.26 0.50
C LEU A 222 9.14 -24.70 0.72
N ALA A 223 8.44 -25.67 0.12
CA ALA A 223 8.82 -27.07 0.19
C ALA A 223 10.26 -27.27 -0.29
N ASN A 224 10.60 -26.72 -1.46
CA ASN A 224 11.95 -26.74 -1.99
C ASN A 224 12.99 -26.10 -1.06
N LYS A 225 12.65 -24.99 -0.38
CA LYS A 225 13.55 -24.35 0.60
C LYS A 225 13.76 -25.19 1.85
N VAL A 226 12.70 -25.79 2.39
CA VAL A 226 12.78 -26.69 3.57
C VAL A 226 13.62 -27.91 3.24
N LEU A 227 13.30 -28.57 2.12
CA LEU A 227 14.02 -29.74 1.65
C LEU A 227 15.50 -29.41 1.43
N GLY A 228 15.82 -28.29 0.76
CA GLY A 228 17.22 -27.85 0.63
C GLY A 228 17.98 -27.68 1.95
N MET A 229 17.31 -27.20 3.01
CA MET A 229 17.94 -27.10 4.34
C MET A 229 18.06 -28.43 5.06
N CYS A 230 17.09 -29.32 4.89
CA CYS A 230 17.18 -30.70 5.36
C CYS A 230 18.42 -31.38 4.77
N TYR A 231 18.60 -31.22 3.46
CA TYR A 231 19.64 -31.92 2.71
C TYR A 231 21.03 -31.37 2.97
N ALA A 232 21.17 -30.08 3.27
CA ALA A 232 22.41 -29.49 3.75
C ALA A 232 22.80 -29.92 5.20
N GLN A 233 22.24 -31.04 5.71
CA GLN A 233 22.46 -31.61 7.04
C GLN A 233 22.17 -30.67 8.21
N LYS A 234 21.35 -29.65 8.00
CA LYS A 234 20.89 -28.76 9.08
C LYS A 234 19.68 -29.33 9.80
N MET A 235 18.97 -30.30 9.21
CA MET A 235 17.86 -31.01 9.83
C MET A 235 17.71 -32.44 9.35
N ASP A 236 17.39 -33.32 10.28
CA ASP A 236 16.97 -34.69 9.98
C ASP A 236 15.48 -34.72 9.64
N PHE A 237 15.15 -35.05 8.39
CA PHE A 237 13.84 -35.56 7.98
C PHE A 237 13.98 -37.03 7.58
N SER A 238 12.94 -37.80 7.85
CA SER A 238 12.82 -39.16 7.33
C SER A 238 12.36 -39.17 5.86
N ASP A 239 12.71 -40.24 5.14
CA ASP A 239 12.25 -40.46 3.75
C ASP A 239 10.71 -40.38 3.63
N GLU A 240 10.00 -40.79 4.69
CA GLU A 240 8.54 -40.69 4.80
C GLU A 240 8.02 -39.25 4.85
N GLU A 241 8.67 -38.37 5.61
CA GLU A 241 8.27 -36.97 5.73
C GLU A 241 8.55 -36.22 4.44
N VAL A 242 9.67 -36.51 3.78
CA VAL A 242 9.98 -35.97 2.44
C VAL A 242 8.91 -36.38 1.44
N ALA A 243 8.56 -37.67 1.39
CA ALA A 243 7.53 -38.16 0.48
C ALA A 243 6.16 -37.53 0.75
N LYS A 244 5.78 -37.34 2.01
CA LYS A 244 4.53 -36.65 2.38
C LYS A 244 4.53 -35.20 1.91
N LEU A 245 5.63 -34.48 2.11
CA LEU A 245 5.77 -33.09 1.70
C LEU A 245 5.65 -32.96 0.17
N CYS A 246 6.38 -33.79 -0.60
CA CYS A 246 6.32 -33.77 -2.07
C CYS A 246 4.91 -34.08 -2.59
N ALA A 247 4.22 -35.04 -1.98
CA ALA A 247 2.84 -35.40 -2.33
C ALA A 247 1.84 -34.29 -1.98
N GLU A 248 1.96 -33.65 -0.81
CA GLU A 248 1.09 -32.55 -0.38
C GLU A 248 1.14 -31.37 -1.35
N VAL A 249 2.33 -31.07 -1.88
CA VAL A 249 2.53 -29.92 -2.77
C VAL A 249 2.31 -30.27 -4.25
N GLY A 250 2.04 -31.55 -4.57
CA GLY A 250 1.77 -32.02 -5.93
C GLY A 250 2.98 -31.85 -6.86
N TYR A 251 4.11 -32.42 -6.48
CA TYR A 251 5.32 -32.43 -7.30
C TYR A 251 5.07 -33.17 -8.62
N ASN A 252 5.51 -32.58 -9.73
CA ASN A 252 5.51 -33.23 -11.03
C ASN A 252 6.88 -33.86 -11.34
N LYS A 253 7.02 -34.48 -12.52
CA LYS A 253 8.27 -35.12 -12.97
C LYS A 253 9.47 -34.16 -12.97
N GLU A 254 9.26 -32.90 -13.35
CA GLU A 254 10.30 -31.88 -13.40
C GLU A 254 10.71 -31.41 -12.00
N ASP A 255 9.75 -31.27 -11.09
CA ASP A 255 9.99 -30.89 -9.69
C ASP A 255 10.86 -31.96 -8.98
N TYR A 256 10.54 -33.25 -9.16
CA TYR A 256 11.36 -34.35 -8.64
C TYR A 256 12.74 -34.41 -9.28
N LEU A 257 12.86 -34.16 -10.59
CA LEU A 257 14.16 -34.11 -11.27
C LEU A 257 15.02 -32.96 -10.73
N ALA A 258 14.45 -31.77 -10.58
CA ALA A 258 15.12 -30.61 -10.01
C ALA A 258 15.54 -30.86 -8.55
N LEU A 259 14.73 -31.62 -7.79
CA LEU A 259 15.06 -32.06 -6.45
C LEU A 259 16.30 -32.98 -6.46
N ALA A 260 16.35 -33.96 -7.37
CA ALA A 260 17.49 -34.85 -7.51
C ALA A 260 18.77 -34.09 -7.85
N GLN A 261 18.71 -33.18 -8.84
CA GLN A 261 19.86 -32.36 -9.23
C GLN A 261 20.42 -31.54 -8.06
N LYS A 262 19.55 -30.89 -7.27
CA LYS A 262 19.95 -30.06 -6.12
C LYS A 262 20.49 -30.88 -4.94
N THR A 263 20.13 -32.15 -4.83
CA THR A 263 20.53 -33.03 -3.71
C THR A 263 21.85 -33.75 -3.95
N LYS A 264 22.35 -33.76 -5.19
CA LYS A 264 23.60 -34.44 -5.58
C LYS A 264 24.80 -34.08 -4.71
N GLU A 265 25.00 -32.80 -4.39
CA GLU A 265 26.17 -32.34 -3.60
C GLU A 265 26.00 -32.54 -2.09
N CYS A 266 24.77 -32.83 -1.65
CA CYS A 266 24.39 -32.86 -0.25
C CYS A 266 24.33 -34.27 0.35
N TYR A 267 24.12 -35.29 -0.47
CA TYR A 267 23.91 -36.67 -0.02
C TYR A 267 25.10 -37.58 -0.32
N GLU A 268 25.31 -38.55 0.57
CA GLU A 268 26.12 -39.72 0.23
C GLU A 268 25.40 -40.57 -0.82
N PRO A 269 26.12 -41.17 -1.80
CA PRO A 269 25.52 -41.91 -2.91
C PRO A 269 24.48 -42.95 -2.50
N SER A 270 24.72 -43.71 -1.42
CA SER A 270 23.81 -44.74 -0.93
C SER A 270 22.50 -44.18 -0.38
N SER A 271 22.56 -43.09 0.40
CA SER A 271 21.39 -42.40 0.92
C SER A 271 20.60 -41.70 -0.17
N TRP A 272 21.29 -41.18 -1.19
CA TRP A 272 20.66 -40.53 -2.34
C TRP A 272 19.80 -41.53 -3.15
N VAL A 273 20.35 -42.71 -3.46
CA VAL A 273 19.64 -43.79 -4.16
C VAL A 273 18.42 -44.23 -3.34
N ARG A 274 18.60 -44.50 -2.05
CA ARG A 274 17.53 -44.96 -1.16
C ARG A 274 16.35 -44.00 -1.10
N LEU A 275 16.61 -42.69 -0.99
CA LEU A 275 15.56 -41.67 -0.95
C LEU A 275 14.75 -41.66 -2.24
N PHE A 276 15.42 -41.62 -3.40
CA PHE A 276 14.73 -41.55 -4.68
C PHE A 276 14.05 -42.85 -5.08
N GLU A 277 14.58 -44.01 -4.68
CA GLU A 277 13.89 -45.30 -4.79
C GLU A 277 12.58 -45.29 -3.97
N PHE A 278 12.64 -44.76 -2.75
CA PHE A 278 11.46 -44.65 -1.89
C PHE A 278 10.40 -43.68 -2.46
N LEU A 279 10.83 -42.56 -3.04
CA LEU A 279 9.94 -41.61 -3.71
C LEU A 279 9.28 -42.22 -4.96
N ALA A 280 10.06 -42.87 -5.81
CA ALA A 280 9.62 -43.62 -6.99
C ALA A 280 8.55 -44.67 -6.65
N ASN A 281 8.78 -45.45 -5.58
CA ASN A 281 7.81 -46.46 -5.13
C ASN A 281 6.49 -45.86 -4.61
N LYS A 282 6.44 -44.58 -4.24
CA LYS A 282 5.25 -43.90 -3.74
C LYS A 282 4.54 -43.04 -4.78
N ASP A 283 5.27 -42.48 -5.72
CA ASP A 283 4.76 -41.54 -6.73
C ASP A 283 5.44 -41.81 -8.07
N GLU A 284 4.66 -42.22 -9.07
CA GLU A 284 5.13 -42.50 -10.44
C GLU A 284 5.82 -41.29 -11.08
N ASN A 285 5.55 -40.06 -10.61
CA ASN A 285 6.21 -38.87 -11.12
C ASN A 285 7.69 -38.78 -10.68
N ALA A 286 8.08 -39.47 -9.61
CA ALA A 286 9.45 -39.51 -9.13
C ALA A 286 10.34 -40.50 -9.90
N GLU A 287 9.76 -41.36 -10.76
CA GLU A 287 10.51 -42.41 -11.45
C GLU A 287 11.64 -41.86 -12.33
N LEU A 288 11.37 -40.77 -13.05
CA LEU A 288 12.38 -40.10 -13.88
C LEU A 288 13.54 -39.58 -13.04
N ALA A 289 13.25 -39.04 -11.85
CA ALA A 289 14.27 -38.56 -10.92
C ALA A 289 15.09 -39.72 -10.33
N TYR A 290 14.48 -40.88 -10.07
CA TYR A 290 15.21 -42.07 -9.63
C TYR A 290 16.18 -42.58 -10.70
N PHE A 291 15.74 -42.67 -11.96
CA PHE A 291 16.64 -43.01 -13.06
C PHE A 291 17.77 -41.99 -13.23
N TYR A 292 17.51 -40.70 -13.02
CA TYR A 292 18.57 -39.70 -13.01
C TYR A 292 19.65 -40.02 -11.97
N VAL A 293 19.26 -40.34 -10.73
CA VAL A 293 20.19 -40.69 -9.65
C VAL A 293 21.03 -41.93 -9.99
N LEU A 294 20.39 -43.02 -10.44
CA LEU A 294 21.09 -44.25 -10.79
C LEU A 294 22.11 -44.04 -11.93
N LEU A 295 21.73 -43.31 -12.97
CA LEU A 295 22.59 -43.07 -14.13
C LEU A 295 23.75 -42.12 -13.81
N GLU A 296 23.53 -41.14 -12.93
CA GLU A 296 24.56 -40.21 -12.46
C GLU A 296 25.60 -40.90 -11.57
N LEU A 297 25.19 -41.88 -10.77
CA LEU A 297 26.07 -42.72 -9.95
C LEU A 297 26.67 -43.92 -10.71
N GLU A 298 26.43 -44.00 -12.02
CA GLU A 298 26.87 -45.10 -12.89
C GLU A 298 26.36 -46.50 -12.47
N MET A 299 25.24 -46.57 -11.76
CA MET A 299 24.58 -47.80 -11.33
C MET A 299 23.73 -48.37 -12.49
N ILE A 300 24.41 -48.74 -13.58
CA ILE A 300 23.79 -49.11 -14.87
C ILE A 300 22.99 -50.41 -14.76
N ASP A 301 23.46 -51.38 -13.98
CA ASP A 301 22.80 -52.67 -13.86
C ASP A 301 21.45 -52.55 -13.14
N GLU A 302 21.40 -51.76 -12.07
CA GLU A 302 20.17 -51.44 -11.32
C GLU A 302 19.20 -50.61 -12.14
N ALA A 303 19.71 -49.65 -12.93
CA ALA A 303 18.89 -48.89 -13.87
C ALA A 303 18.25 -49.81 -14.93
N LYS A 304 18.99 -50.79 -15.46
CA LYS A 304 18.45 -51.78 -16.41
C LYS A 304 17.41 -52.69 -15.74
N GLU A 305 17.65 -53.14 -14.52
CA GLU A 305 16.73 -53.98 -13.77
C GLU A 305 15.40 -53.25 -13.51
N ARG A 306 15.48 -52.00 -13.02
CA ARG A 306 14.30 -51.15 -12.80
C ARG A 306 13.57 -50.82 -14.11
N LEU A 307 14.30 -50.62 -15.21
CA LEU A 307 13.68 -50.36 -16.52
C LEU A 307 12.96 -51.57 -17.11
N ASN A 308 13.42 -52.79 -16.80
CA ASN A 308 12.77 -54.03 -17.24
C ASN A 308 11.41 -54.24 -16.56
N SER A 309 11.16 -53.64 -15.40
CA SER A 309 9.83 -53.61 -14.78
C SER A 309 8.83 -52.64 -15.46
N HIS A 310 9.28 -51.77 -16.38
CA HIS A 310 8.42 -50.84 -17.11
C HIS A 310 8.14 -51.30 -18.56
N PRO A 311 6.97 -50.96 -19.13
CA PRO A 311 6.63 -51.29 -20.51
C PRO A 311 7.64 -50.70 -21.52
N GLN A 312 7.85 -51.41 -22.63
CA GLN A 312 8.85 -51.04 -23.65
C GLN A 312 8.66 -49.65 -24.27
N ASN A 313 7.44 -49.13 -24.28
CA ASN A 313 7.10 -47.83 -24.85
C ASN A 313 7.22 -46.66 -23.86
N GLU A 314 7.53 -46.91 -22.59
CA GLU A 314 7.74 -45.87 -21.59
C GLU A 314 9.22 -45.56 -21.41
N LEU A 315 9.52 -44.32 -21.01
CA LEU A 315 10.87 -43.83 -20.69
C LEU A 315 11.89 -44.02 -21.84
N LEU A 316 11.45 -43.82 -23.09
CA LEU A 316 12.25 -43.98 -24.30
C LEU A 316 13.58 -43.20 -24.27
N LYS A 317 13.60 -42.03 -23.61
CA LYS A 317 14.80 -41.20 -23.44
C LYS A 317 15.88 -41.91 -22.60
N ILE A 318 15.48 -42.60 -21.54
CA ILE A 318 16.38 -43.37 -20.67
C ILE A 318 16.87 -44.63 -21.38
N ARG A 319 15.98 -45.32 -22.13
CA ARG A 319 16.35 -46.47 -22.99
C ARG A 319 17.42 -46.07 -24.02
N ALA A 320 17.19 -44.97 -24.74
CA ALA A 320 18.13 -44.46 -25.73
C ALA A 320 19.49 -44.09 -25.11
N TYR A 321 19.50 -43.49 -23.92
CA TYR A 321 20.74 -43.18 -23.20
C TYR A 321 21.53 -44.43 -22.82
N LEU A 322 20.86 -45.45 -22.26
CA LEU A 322 21.48 -46.72 -21.89
C LEU A 322 22.03 -47.48 -23.09
N ASP A 323 21.32 -47.50 -24.22
CA ASP A 323 21.78 -48.11 -25.46
C ASP A 323 23.03 -47.41 -26.02
N LEU A 324 23.06 -46.08 -25.99
CA LEU A 324 24.23 -45.29 -26.40
C LEU A 324 25.44 -45.54 -25.49
N LYS A 325 25.22 -45.66 -24.17
CA LYS A 325 26.28 -45.98 -23.20
C LYS A 325 26.81 -47.41 -23.41
N ASN A 326 25.93 -48.39 -23.69
CA ASN A 326 26.33 -49.76 -24.03
C ASN A 326 27.16 -49.83 -25.34
N LEU A 327 26.92 -48.91 -26.29
CA LEU A 327 27.68 -48.76 -27.52
C LEU A 327 29.00 -47.99 -27.35
N GLY A 328 29.37 -47.64 -26.11
CA GLY A 328 30.61 -46.94 -25.78
C GLY A 328 30.59 -45.43 -26.08
N LYS A 329 29.42 -44.82 -26.29
CA LYS A 329 29.29 -43.37 -26.53
C LYS A 329 28.91 -42.65 -25.23
N ASN A 330 29.76 -41.73 -24.79
CA ASN A 330 29.55 -40.93 -23.59
C ASN A 330 28.93 -39.57 -23.95
N TYR A 331 27.62 -39.44 -23.72
CA TYR A 331 26.92 -38.16 -23.82
C TYR A 331 26.51 -37.68 -22.41
N PRO A 332 26.40 -36.36 -22.20
CA PRO A 332 25.92 -35.84 -20.93
C PRO A 332 24.44 -36.21 -20.71
N LEU A 333 24.14 -36.74 -19.51
CA LEU A 333 22.81 -37.20 -19.09
C LEU A 333 21.73 -36.11 -19.23
N GLU A 334 22.11 -34.87 -18.93
CA GLU A 334 21.26 -33.68 -19.00
C GLU A 334 20.63 -33.47 -20.39
N LEU A 335 21.32 -33.90 -21.45
CA LEU A 335 20.88 -33.73 -22.85
C LEU A 335 19.68 -34.61 -23.21
N PHE A 336 19.42 -35.65 -22.41
CA PHE A 336 18.34 -36.61 -22.63
C PHE A 336 17.15 -36.39 -21.69
N LEU A 337 17.37 -35.79 -20.52
CA LEU A 337 16.35 -35.69 -19.47
C LEU A 337 15.72 -34.30 -19.35
N LEU A 338 16.39 -33.25 -19.84
CA LEU A 338 15.84 -31.89 -19.87
C LEU A 338 15.18 -31.64 -21.23
N ASP A 339 13.84 -31.55 -21.25
CA ASP A 339 13.14 -30.91 -22.37
C ASP A 339 13.39 -29.40 -22.29
N LYS A 340 13.96 -28.82 -23.35
CA LYS A 340 14.06 -27.37 -23.48
C LYS A 340 12.75 -26.77 -23.96
#